data_AF-K1WMR6-F1
#
_entry.id   AF-K1WMR6-F1
#
_cell.length_a   1.000
_cell.length_b   1.000
_cell.length_c   1.000
_cell.angle_alpha   90.00
_cell.angle_beta   90.00
_cell.angle_gamma   90.00
#
_symmetry.space_group_name_H-M   'P 1'
#
loop_
_entity.id
_entity.type
_entity.pdbx_description
1 polymer ?
#
loop_
_entity_poly.entity_id
_entity_poly.type
_entity_poly.pdbx_seq_one_letter_code
_entity_poly.pdbx_strand_id
1 'polypeptide(L)'
;MGSAELLPLPYWQVNVPPSERTDECPVFLRDLKPTALINHPLSNPISQPQPLTPNPKSKSTKTTKKSRSPPLPQTEDILILSTPDSQYQRLTWPQVQSITASNALAAFQRVPSDLRRYLAYSHALRQTHGSVMNFVVRERLGWALPVVAEGGGGGVAPFEREGDVKILWNDWPYGVDERIVHL
;
A
#
# COMPACT_ATOMS: atom_id res chain seq x y z
N MET A 1 24.23 38.38 -2.22
CA MET A 1 24.28 36.92 -1.93
C MET A 1 22.96 36.36 -2.41
N GLY A 2 22.98 35.57 -3.48
CA GLY A 2 21.78 35.12 -4.18
C GLY A 2 20.97 34.19 -3.28
N SER A 3 19.75 34.61 -2.97
CA SER A 3 18.68 33.73 -2.52
C SER A 3 18.47 32.68 -3.62
N ALA A 4 19.10 31.51 -3.46
CA ALA A 4 18.72 30.34 -4.23
C ALA A 4 17.22 30.15 -4.00
N GLU A 5 16.42 30.32 -5.04
CA GLU A 5 15.01 29.96 -5.01
C GLU A 5 14.92 28.57 -4.40
N LEU A 6 14.24 28.47 -3.26
CA LEU A 6 13.84 27.21 -2.68
C LEU A 6 12.77 26.62 -3.61
N LEU A 7 13.20 26.06 -4.73
CA LEU A 7 12.34 25.24 -5.55
C LEU A 7 11.72 24.18 -4.63
N PRO A 8 10.39 23.99 -4.69
CA PRO A 8 9.73 23.01 -3.85
C PRO A 8 10.40 21.66 -4.06
N LEU A 9 10.70 20.97 -2.95
CA LEU A 9 11.34 19.67 -3.02
C LEU A 9 10.49 18.72 -3.85
N PRO A 10 11.10 17.90 -4.72
CA PRO A 10 10.35 16.82 -5.35
C PRO A 10 9.82 15.87 -4.26
N TYR A 11 8.67 15.24 -4.50
CA TYR A 11 7.97 14.44 -3.49
C TYR A 11 8.85 13.36 -2.84
N TRP A 12 9.82 12.79 -3.58
CA TRP A 12 10.72 11.76 -3.05
C TRP A 12 11.79 12.28 -2.08
N GLN A 13 11.95 13.60 -1.97
CA GLN A 13 12.86 14.28 -1.05
C GLN A 13 12.12 14.95 0.13
N VAL A 14 10.79 15.00 0.11
CA VAL A 14 9.99 15.50 1.24
C VAL A 14 10.15 14.54 2.43
N ASN A 15 10.27 15.09 3.65
CA ASN A 15 10.60 14.34 4.87
C ASN A 15 11.93 13.56 4.83
N VAL A 16 12.82 13.88 3.89
CA VAL A 16 14.18 13.32 3.81
C VAL A 16 15.21 14.36 4.26
N PRO A 17 16.09 14.05 5.23
CA PRO A 17 17.18 14.92 5.63
C PRO A 17 18.05 15.32 4.41
N PRO A 18 18.57 16.55 4.31
CA PRO A 18 19.38 16.98 3.17
C PRO A 18 20.55 16.04 2.84
N SER A 19 21.17 15.42 3.83
CA SER A 19 22.27 14.45 3.68
C SER A 19 21.86 13.11 3.05
N GLU A 20 20.57 12.79 3.03
CA GLU A 20 20.02 11.52 2.52
C GLU A 20 19.22 11.71 1.22
N ARG A 21 19.15 12.93 0.70
CA ARG A 21 18.43 13.21 -0.54
C ARG A 21 19.20 12.66 -1.74
N THR A 22 18.45 12.08 -2.65
CA THR A 22 18.95 11.58 -3.94
C THR A 22 18.46 12.48 -5.06
N ASP A 23 19.33 12.76 -6.03
CA ASP A 23 18.98 13.55 -7.21
C ASP A 23 17.88 12.86 -8.03
N GLU A 24 17.96 11.54 -8.15
CA GLU A 24 16.94 10.73 -8.81
C GLU A 24 15.87 10.23 -7.84
N CYS A 25 14.65 10.06 -8.34
CA CYS A 25 13.58 9.36 -7.63
C CYS A 25 13.99 7.90 -7.37
N PRO A 26 13.97 7.40 -6.12
CA PRO A 26 14.26 6.00 -5.81
C PRO A 26 13.35 5.03 -6.56
N VAL A 27 13.89 3.87 -6.95
CA VAL A 27 13.15 2.88 -7.78
C VAL A 27 11.82 2.46 -7.13
N PHE A 28 11.79 2.31 -5.80
CA PHE A 28 10.57 1.94 -5.06
C PHE A 28 9.47 3.01 -5.06
N LEU A 29 9.75 4.22 -5.58
CA LEU A 29 8.81 5.33 -5.73
C LEU A 29 8.48 5.67 -7.20
N ARG A 30 9.17 5.10 -8.19
CA ARG A 30 8.99 5.49 -9.61
C ARG A 30 7.62 5.08 -10.16
N ASP A 31 7.11 3.93 -9.75
CA ASP A 31 5.89 3.31 -10.30
C ASP A 31 4.81 3.14 -9.22
N LEU A 32 4.54 4.20 -8.45
CA LEU A 32 3.46 4.19 -7.48
C LEU A 32 2.14 3.96 -8.22
N LYS A 33 1.51 2.81 -7.98
CA LYS A 33 0.16 2.53 -8.45
C LYS A 33 -0.82 3.17 -7.47
N PRO A 34 -2.00 3.64 -7.90
CA PRO A 34 -3.06 4.18 -7.02
C PRO A 34 -3.57 3.24 -5.91
N THR A 35 -2.95 2.07 -5.74
CA THR A 35 -3.44 0.91 -5.01
C THR A 35 -2.55 0.56 -3.82
N ALA A 36 -1.50 1.33 -3.50
CA ALA A 36 -0.71 1.08 -2.29
C ALA A 36 -1.54 1.27 -0.99
N LEU A 37 -2.76 1.80 -1.12
CA LEU A 37 -3.75 2.00 -0.06
C LEU A 37 -4.82 0.90 0.03
N ILE A 38 -4.85 -0.10 -0.88
CA ILE A 38 -5.71 -1.26 -0.64
C ILE A 38 -4.95 -2.23 0.25
N ASN A 39 -5.18 -2.07 1.55
CA ASN A 39 -5.02 -3.15 2.52
C ASN A 39 -5.82 -4.36 2.02
N HIS A 40 -5.12 -5.28 1.37
CA HIS A 40 -5.56 -6.65 1.28
C HIS A 40 -4.34 -7.54 1.11
N PRO A 41 -3.98 -8.28 2.16
CA PRO A 41 -3.51 -9.65 1.99
C PRO A 41 -4.62 -10.52 1.34
N LEU A 42 -5.91 -10.13 1.41
CA LEU A 42 -7.03 -11.02 1.05
C LEU A 42 -7.86 -10.64 -0.18
N SER A 43 -7.32 -9.94 -1.18
CA SER A 43 -8.05 -9.71 -2.44
C SER A 43 -7.57 -10.68 -3.51
N ASN A 44 -7.73 -11.97 -3.22
CA ASN A 44 -7.89 -12.96 -4.28
C ASN A 44 -9.42 -13.11 -4.46
N PRO A 45 -10.01 -12.71 -5.61
CA PRO A 45 -11.38 -13.12 -5.88
C PRO A 45 -11.39 -14.64 -5.95
N ILE A 46 -12.21 -15.26 -5.11
CA ILE A 46 -12.66 -16.64 -5.32
C ILE A 46 -13.05 -16.72 -6.80
N SER A 47 -12.32 -17.54 -7.56
CA SER A 47 -12.58 -17.76 -8.96
C SER A 47 -13.98 -18.36 -9.08
N GLN A 48 -14.97 -17.56 -9.45
CA GLN A 48 -16.17 -18.11 -10.05
C GLN A 48 -15.81 -18.58 -11.47
N PRO A 49 -16.16 -19.81 -11.87
CA PRO A 49 -15.86 -20.31 -13.20
C PRO A 49 -16.68 -19.53 -14.24
N GLN A 50 -15.98 -18.80 -15.12
CA GLN A 50 -16.57 -18.15 -16.30
C GLN A 50 -16.49 -19.09 -17.51
N PRO A 51 -17.59 -19.30 -18.26
CA PRO A 51 -17.59 -20.10 -19.48
C PRO A 51 -16.95 -19.34 -20.66
N LEU A 52 -16.19 -20.10 -21.47
CA LEU A 52 -15.48 -19.68 -22.68
C LEU A 52 -16.42 -19.19 -23.78
N THR A 53 -16.16 -18.01 -24.37
CA THR A 53 -16.59 -17.69 -25.75
C THR A 53 -15.57 -16.76 -26.46
N PRO A 54 -15.55 -16.74 -27.81
CA PRO A 54 -14.38 -16.35 -28.60
C PRO A 54 -14.36 -14.89 -29.10
N ASN A 55 -13.13 -14.43 -29.32
CA ASN A 55 -12.66 -13.15 -29.85
C ASN A 55 -13.09 -12.88 -31.32
N PRO A 56 -13.23 -11.59 -31.72
CA PRO A 56 -12.67 -11.19 -33.01
C PRO A 56 -11.95 -9.82 -33.06
N LYS A 57 -10.69 -9.91 -33.55
CA LYS A 57 -9.97 -9.07 -34.54
C LYS A 57 -10.05 -7.52 -34.52
N SER A 58 -8.90 -6.95 -34.15
CA SER A 58 -8.13 -5.81 -34.70
C SER A 58 -8.70 -5.01 -35.89
N LYS A 59 -8.65 -3.67 -35.78
CA LYS A 59 -8.11 -2.78 -36.83
C LYS A 59 -7.37 -1.56 -36.24
N SER A 60 -6.20 -1.30 -36.82
CA SER A 60 -5.30 -0.17 -36.59
C SER A 60 -5.70 1.03 -37.45
N THR A 61 -5.65 2.25 -36.89
CA THR A 61 -5.43 3.48 -37.67
C THR A 61 -4.46 4.42 -36.93
N LYS A 62 -3.57 4.99 -37.74
CA LYS A 62 -2.38 5.76 -37.40
C LYS A 62 -2.72 7.25 -37.52
N THR A 63 -2.51 8.04 -36.47
CA THR A 63 -2.53 9.50 -36.60
C THR A 63 -1.50 10.14 -35.67
N THR A 64 -0.50 10.74 -36.28
CA THR A 64 0.52 11.60 -35.70
C THR A 64 -0.11 12.85 -35.09
N LYS A 65 0.01 13.04 -33.77
CA LYS A 65 -0.18 14.34 -33.10
C LYS A 65 0.91 14.57 -32.06
N LYS A 66 1.65 15.65 -32.28
CA LYS A 66 2.58 16.32 -31.36
C LYS A 66 1.84 16.52 -30.02
N SER A 67 2.27 15.84 -28.97
CA SER A 67 1.65 15.94 -27.64
C SER A 67 2.73 16.31 -26.63
N ARG A 68 2.68 17.56 -26.14
CA ARG A 68 3.26 17.88 -24.83
C ARG A 68 2.68 16.87 -23.86
N SER A 69 3.53 16.09 -23.20
CA SER A 69 3.11 15.12 -22.18
C SER A 69 2.13 15.80 -21.22
N PRO A 70 0.89 15.30 -21.06
CA PRO A 70 0.05 15.71 -19.96
C PRO A 70 0.79 15.41 -18.65
N PRO A 71 0.70 16.25 -17.60
CA PRO A 71 1.20 15.84 -16.29
C PRO A 71 0.52 14.52 -15.93
N LEU A 72 1.33 13.49 -15.63
CA LEU A 72 0.82 12.19 -15.22
C LEU A 72 -0.17 12.39 -14.07
N PRO A 73 -1.29 11.64 -14.03
CA PRO A 73 -2.19 11.67 -12.89
C PRO A 73 -1.38 11.41 -11.63
N GLN A 74 -1.35 12.39 -10.73
CA GLN A 74 -0.70 12.23 -9.44
C GLN A 74 -1.48 11.15 -8.70
N THR A 75 -0.86 10.03 -8.38
CA THR A 75 -1.51 9.04 -7.53
C THR A 75 -1.71 9.62 -6.13
N GLU A 76 -2.71 9.14 -5.40
CA GLU A 76 -2.98 9.55 -4.01
C GLU A 76 -1.71 9.45 -3.15
N ASP A 77 -0.89 8.43 -3.38
CA ASP A 77 0.41 8.24 -2.73
C ASP A 77 1.37 9.41 -2.98
N ILE A 78 1.43 9.98 -4.19
CA ILE A 78 2.31 11.13 -4.48
C ILE A 78 1.87 12.34 -3.68
N LEU A 79 0.56 12.57 -3.52
CA LEU A 79 0.02 13.66 -2.71
C LEU A 79 0.39 13.48 -1.24
N ILE A 80 0.24 12.27 -0.70
CA ILE A 80 0.64 11.95 0.68
C ILE A 80 2.15 12.16 0.85
N LEU A 81 2.97 11.60 -0.03
CA LEU A 81 4.43 11.71 0.04
C LEU A 81 4.93 13.15 -0.14
N SER A 82 4.16 14.00 -0.83
CA SER A 82 4.46 15.43 -0.97
C SER A 82 4.12 16.24 0.28
N THR A 83 3.46 15.65 1.27
CA THR A 83 3.04 16.34 2.50
C THR A 83 4.14 16.23 3.56
N PRO A 84 4.63 17.36 4.12
CA PRO A 84 5.51 17.33 5.27
C PRO A 84 4.83 16.66 6.48
N ASP A 85 5.56 15.84 7.25
CA ASP A 85 5.02 15.16 8.43
C ASP A 85 4.39 16.15 9.43
N SER A 86 4.95 17.36 9.56
CA SER A 86 4.42 18.42 10.42
C SER A 86 3.05 18.96 10.00
N GLN A 87 2.63 18.73 8.75
CA GLN A 87 1.32 19.10 8.24
C GLN A 87 0.32 17.93 8.30
N TYR A 88 0.81 16.71 8.59
CA TYR A 88 -0.05 15.55 8.74
C TYR A 88 -0.81 15.61 10.07
N GLN A 89 -2.11 15.36 10.03
CA GLN A 89 -2.97 15.30 11.20
C GLN A 89 -3.39 13.86 11.46
N ARG A 90 -3.04 13.36 12.65
CA ARG A 90 -3.43 12.01 13.07
C ARG A 90 -4.95 11.92 13.29
N LEU A 91 -5.54 10.80 12.88
CA LEU A 91 -6.96 10.54 13.12
C LEU A 91 -7.23 10.30 14.61
N THR A 92 -8.17 11.07 15.16
CA THR A 92 -8.67 10.90 16.53
C THR A 92 -9.59 9.69 16.62
N TRP A 93 -9.80 9.16 17.84
CA TRP A 93 -10.70 8.03 18.06
C TRP A 93 -12.12 8.21 17.48
N PRO A 94 -12.81 9.35 17.66
CA PRO A 94 -14.12 9.56 17.04
C PRO A 94 -14.09 9.52 15.50
N GLN A 95 -13.03 10.03 14.87
CA GLN A 95 -12.86 9.96 13.42
C GLN A 95 -12.64 8.52 12.95
N VAL A 96 -11.81 7.74 13.65
CA VAL A 96 -11.59 6.31 13.38
C VAL A 96 -12.92 5.55 13.43
N GLN A 97 -13.74 5.78 14.46
CA GLN A 97 -15.07 5.18 14.59
C GLN A 97 -15.99 5.57 13.41
N SER A 98 -16.03 6.86 13.05
CA SER A 98 -16.86 7.37 11.95
C SER A 98 -16.46 6.80 10.58
N ILE A 99 -15.15 6.75 10.29
CA ILE A 99 -14.61 6.17 9.05
C ILE A 99 -14.95 4.68 8.95
N THR A 100 -14.79 3.95 10.06
CA THR A 100 -15.10 2.52 10.11
C THR A 100 -16.60 2.27 9.90
N ALA A 101 -17.45 3.02 10.59
CA ALA A 101 -18.91 2.88 10.48
C ALA A 101 -19.44 3.21 9.08
N SER A 102 -18.79 4.12 8.35
CA SER A 102 -19.15 4.50 6.98
C SER A 102 -18.45 3.67 5.90
N ASN A 103 -17.61 2.70 6.28
CA ASN A 103 -16.79 1.90 5.37
C ASN A 103 -15.89 2.76 4.45
N ALA A 104 -15.50 3.96 4.88
CA ALA A 104 -14.68 4.90 4.13
C ALA A 104 -13.18 4.60 4.27
N LEU A 105 -12.78 3.32 4.15
CA LEU A 105 -11.48 2.82 4.58
C LEU A 105 -10.27 3.46 3.86
N ALA A 106 -10.47 4.06 2.68
CA ALA A 106 -9.44 4.80 1.96
C ALA A 106 -8.91 6.02 2.76
N ALA A 107 -9.69 6.54 3.73
CA ALA A 107 -9.26 7.62 4.61
C ALA A 107 -8.16 7.21 5.61
N PHE A 108 -7.96 5.90 5.82
CA PHE A 108 -6.86 5.41 6.66
C PHE A 108 -5.53 5.47 5.91
N GLN A 109 -4.85 6.61 6.05
CA GLN A 109 -3.53 6.83 5.47
C GLN A 109 -2.44 6.70 6.56
N ARG A 110 -1.19 6.50 6.11
CA ARG A 110 -0.01 6.54 6.99
C ARG A 110 0.51 7.97 7.07
N VAL A 111 1.28 8.26 8.11
CA VAL A 111 2.11 9.47 8.13
C VAL A 111 3.03 9.43 6.89
N PRO A 112 3.29 10.56 6.19
CA PRO A 112 4.03 10.55 4.93
C PRO A 112 5.40 9.86 4.99
N SER A 113 6.20 10.10 6.04
CA SER A 113 7.48 9.40 6.21
C SER A 113 7.32 7.90 6.49
N ASP A 114 6.26 7.48 7.20
CA ASP A 114 5.93 6.07 7.40
C ASP A 114 5.50 5.40 6.08
N LEU A 115 4.72 6.09 5.24
CA LEU A 115 4.38 5.59 3.90
C LEU A 115 5.64 5.38 3.05
N ARG A 116 6.57 6.33 3.05
CA ARG A 116 7.86 6.19 2.34
C ARG A 116 8.63 4.97 2.82
N ARG A 117 8.76 4.79 4.13
CA ARG A 117 9.48 3.66 4.74
C ARG A 117 8.77 2.32 4.46
N TYR A 118 7.45 2.28 4.51
CA TYR A 118 6.63 1.12 4.13
C TYR A 118 6.84 0.71 2.67
N LEU A 119 6.86 1.67 1.75
CA LEU A 119 7.08 1.41 0.32
C LEU A 119 8.48 0.85 0.07
N ALA A 120 9.51 1.40 0.71
CA ALA A 120 10.88 0.89 0.64
C ALA A 120 10.98 -0.55 1.19
N TYR A 121 10.39 -0.80 2.36
CA TYR A 121 10.36 -2.12 2.99
C TYR A 121 9.61 -3.15 2.13
N SER A 122 8.43 -2.79 1.64
CA SER A 122 7.61 -3.66 0.78
C SER A 122 8.26 -3.94 -0.57
N HIS A 123 9.03 -2.98 -1.10
CA HIS A 123 9.84 -3.21 -2.28
C HIS A 123 10.94 -4.25 -2.00
N ALA A 124 11.69 -4.10 -0.91
CA ALA A 124 12.72 -5.06 -0.52
C ALA A 124 12.14 -6.48 -0.29
N LEU A 125 11.03 -6.60 0.44
CA LEU A 125 10.36 -7.88 0.67
C LEU A 125 9.92 -8.58 -0.62
N ARG A 126 9.46 -7.83 -1.62
CA ARG A 126 9.07 -8.41 -2.92
C ARG A 126 10.28 -8.98 -3.67
N GLN A 127 11.45 -8.39 -3.52
CA GLN A 127 12.68 -8.93 -4.12
C GLN A 127 13.15 -10.21 -3.43
N THR A 128 13.02 -10.30 -2.11
CA THR A 128 13.55 -11.44 -1.34
C THR A 128 12.56 -12.58 -1.15
N HIS A 129 11.26 -12.29 -1.01
CA HIS A 129 10.21 -13.29 -0.73
C HIS A 129 9.20 -13.45 -1.88
N GLY A 130 9.35 -12.71 -2.98
CA GLY A 130 8.45 -12.72 -4.14
C GLY A 130 7.14 -11.95 -3.94
N SER A 131 6.56 -11.99 -2.73
CA SER A 131 5.42 -11.14 -2.36
C SER A 131 5.38 -10.86 -0.86
N VAL A 132 4.75 -9.75 -0.48
CA VAL A 132 4.50 -9.41 0.94
C VAL A 132 3.63 -10.48 1.60
N MET A 133 2.64 -11.03 0.89
CA MET A 133 1.79 -12.11 1.41
C MET A 133 2.61 -13.38 1.73
N ASN A 134 3.52 -13.78 0.83
CA ASN A 134 4.37 -14.95 1.06
C ASN A 134 5.27 -14.75 2.28
N PHE A 135 5.84 -13.55 2.45
CA PHE A 135 6.56 -13.18 3.66
C PHE A 135 5.68 -13.28 4.92
N VAL A 136 4.47 -12.72 4.90
CA VAL A 136 3.57 -12.77 6.06
C VAL A 136 3.20 -14.22 6.42
N VAL A 137 2.78 -15.04 5.46
CA VAL A 137 2.38 -16.43 5.75
C VAL A 137 3.55 -17.24 6.29
N ARG A 138 4.72 -17.18 5.65
CA ARG A 138 5.86 -18.03 6.00
C ARG A 138 6.65 -17.52 7.21
N GLU A 139 6.97 -16.24 7.25
CA GLU A 139 7.89 -15.68 8.25
C GLU A 139 7.15 -15.13 9.47
N ARG A 140 5.97 -14.52 9.27
CA ARG A 140 5.22 -13.86 10.37
C ARG A 140 4.25 -14.80 11.05
N LEU A 141 3.41 -15.47 10.27
CA LEU A 141 2.43 -16.42 10.78
C LEU A 141 3.09 -17.76 11.10
N GLY A 142 4.00 -18.22 10.23
CA GLY A 142 4.64 -19.54 10.36
C GLY A 142 3.76 -20.66 9.82
N TRP A 143 2.82 -20.34 8.92
CA TRP A 143 1.87 -21.32 8.37
C TRP A 143 2.42 -21.96 7.10
N ALA A 144 2.24 -23.28 6.98
CA ALA A 144 2.59 -24.02 5.78
C ALA A 144 1.58 -23.75 4.66
N LEU A 145 2.05 -23.76 3.41
CA LEU A 145 1.20 -23.68 2.22
C LEU A 145 0.88 -25.09 1.68
N PRO A 146 -0.35 -25.36 1.22
CA PRO A 146 -1.52 -24.47 1.28
C PRO A 146 -1.99 -24.27 2.73
N VAL A 147 -2.51 -23.08 3.06
CA VAL A 147 -3.08 -22.85 4.39
C VAL A 147 -4.36 -23.66 4.49
N VAL A 148 -4.34 -24.68 5.35
CA VAL A 148 -5.49 -25.54 5.63
C VAL A 148 -5.84 -25.38 7.09
N ALA A 149 -7.11 -25.12 7.39
CA ALA A 149 -7.60 -25.12 8.75
C ALA A 149 -7.36 -26.49 9.38
N GLU A 150 -6.95 -26.50 10.64
CA GLU A 150 -6.76 -27.73 11.39
C GLU A 150 -8.07 -28.54 11.39
N GLY A 151 -8.01 -29.86 11.26
CA GLY A 151 -9.22 -30.70 11.13
C GLY A 151 -9.84 -30.79 9.73
N GLY A 152 -9.17 -30.29 8.68
CA GLY A 152 -9.39 -30.76 7.30
C GLY A 152 -10.69 -30.28 6.63
N GLY A 153 -11.04 -29.01 6.80
CA GLY A 153 -12.04 -28.32 5.96
C GLY A 153 -13.51 -28.78 6.10
N GLY A 154 -13.78 -29.78 6.94
CA GLY A 154 -15.11 -30.36 7.13
C GLY A 154 -15.66 -30.13 8.53
N GLY A 155 -16.32 -28.98 8.75
CA GLY A 155 -17.31 -28.83 9.83
C GLY A 155 -16.85 -28.18 11.14
N VAL A 156 -15.58 -27.76 11.26
CA VAL A 156 -15.09 -26.98 12.41
C VAL A 156 -15.31 -25.50 12.10
N ALA A 157 -15.90 -24.74 13.03
CA ALA A 157 -16.12 -23.31 12.80
C ALA A 157 -14.78 -22.54 12.87
N PRO A 158 -14.65 -21.41 12.16
CA PRO A 158 -13.48 -20.54 12.33
C PRO A 158 -13.32 -20.09 13.78
N PHE A 159 -12.07 -19.94 14.24
CA PHE A 159 -11.71 -19.45 15.58
C PHE A 159 -12.05 -20.41 16.73
N GLU A 160 -12.16 -21.71 16.46
CA GLU A 160 -12.37 -22.72 17.50
C GLU A 160 -11.05 -23.25 18.07
N ARG A 161 -9.95 -23.20 17.31
CA ARG A 161 -8.63 -23.62 17.77
C ARG A 161 -7.66 -22.47 17.91
N GLU A 162 -6.71 -22.64 18.82
CA GLU A 162 -5.64 -21.66 19.05
C GLU A 162 -4.81 -21.41 17.79
N GLY A 163 -4.63 -22.42 16.93
CA GLY A 163 -3.90 -22.31 15.67
C GLY A 163 -4.63 -21.56 14.55
N ASP A 164 -5.94 -21.30 14.68
CA ASP A 164 -6.76 -20.65 13.63
C ASP A 164 -6.45 -19.15 13.50
N VAL A 165 -5.91 -18.53 14.56
CA VAL A 165 -5.68 -17.09 14.62
C VAL A 165 -4.33 -16.78 15.24
N LYS A 166 -3.66 -15.77 14.68
CA LYS A 166 -2.48 -15.15 15.28
C LYS A 166 -2.65 -13.64 15.21
N ILE A 167 -2.59 -13.00 16.38
CA ILE A 167 -2.65 -11.55 16.50
C ILE A 167 -1.22 -11.03 16.57
N LEU A 168 -0.87 -10.11 15.69
CA LEU A 168 0.44 -9.48 15.62
C LEU A 168 0.27 -7.98 15.82
N TRP A 169 1.39 -7.27 15.95
CA TRP A 169 1.41 -5.83 15.82
C TRP A 169 1.65 -5.47 14.35
N ASN A 170 0.97 -4.44 13.86
CA ASN A 170 1.21 -3.94 12.52
C ASN A 170 2.50 -3.12 12.52
N ASP A 171 3.51 -3.56 11.75
CA ASP A 171 4.80 -2.85 11.67
C ASP A 171 4.68 -1.48 10.99
N TRP A 172 3.60 -1.27 10.23
CA TRP A 172 3.35 -0.06 9.45
C TRP A 172 1.95 0.47 9.78
N PRO A 173 1.73 0.94 11.02
CA PRO A 173 0.44 1.41 11.49
C PRO A 173 -0.05 2.62 10.70
N TYR A 174 -1.35 2.92 10.78
CA TYR A 174 -1.89 4.14 10.19
C TYR A 174 -1.52 5.36 11.03
N GLY A 175 -1.65 6.55 10.44
CA GLY A 175 -1.50 7.81 11.15
C GLY A 175 -2.73 8.11 12.03
N VAL A 176 -2.96 7.27 13.03
CA VAL A 176 -3.98 7.45 14.07
C VAL A 176 -3.35 8.01 15.34
N ASP A 177 -4.17 8.50 16.27
CA ASP A 177 -3.75 8.92 17.62
C ASP A 177 -2.86 7.84 18.26
N GLU A 178 -1.75 8.24 18.88
CA GLU A 178 -0.72 7.34 19.39
C GLU A 178 -1.20 6.42 20.53
N ARG A 179 -2.35 6.74 21.14
CA ARG A 179 -3.01 5.88 22.12
C ARG A 179 -3.77 4.72 21.48
N ILE A 180 -3.96 4.75 20.16
CA ILE A 180 -4.64 3.71 19.39
C ILE A 180 -3.58 2.75 18.84
N VAL A 181 -3.76 1.48 19.19
CA VAL A 181 -2.87 0.40 18.75
C VAL A 181 -3.43 -0.25 17.48
N HIS A 182 -2.63 -0.29 16.41
CA HIS A 182 -2.93 -1.04 15.21
C HIS A 182 -2.25 -2.42 15.27
N LEU A 183 -3.07 -3.45 15.48
CA LEU A 183 -2.67 -4.85 15.46
C LEU A 183 -2.66 -5.40 14.03
#